data_AF-A0A960D423-F1
#
_entry.id   AF-A0A960D423-F1
#
_cell.length_a   1.000
_cell.length_b   1.000
_cell.length_c   1.000
_cell.angle_alpha   90.00
_cell.angle_beta   90.00
_cell.angle_gamma   90.00
#
_symmetry.space_group_name_H-M   'P 1'
#
loop_
_entity.id
_entity.type
_entity.pdbx_description
1 polymer ?
#
loop_
_entity_poly.entity_id
_entity_poly.type
_entity_poly.pdbx_seq_one_letter_code
_entity_poly.pdbx_strand_id
1 'polypeptide(L)'
;LSAATTAVIGPGVSVVITDPGRGPDLSDVAKQRLPGTGQVILDRDLQLVVNSLWASGAEAIAVGGVRLGPNVTIRQAGGAILVDNHPISSPYTVAAIGPPNTMLDNFNRSTGLHRLRLLEASYRVGVNVSSADGLSLPAGAVREIKFAKQIGP
;
A
#
# COMPACT_ATOMS: atom_id res chain seq x y z
N LEU A 1 -5.19 -13.70 11.81
CA LEU A 1 -3.78 -13.54 12.27
C LEU A 1 -3.73 -12.34 13.22
N SER A 2 -3.60 -12.59 14.53
CA SER A 2 -3.88 -11.57 15.55
C SER A 2 -2.79 -10.49 15.58
N ALA A 3 -3.16 -9.25 15.22
CA ALA A 3 -2.35 -8.03 15.27
C ALA A 3 -1.08 -7.95 14.38
N ALA A 4 -0.95 -8.83 13.38
CA ALA A 4 0.19 -8.84 12.44
C ALA A 4 1.58 -9.01 13.09
N THR A 5 1.65 -9.55 14.30
CA THR A 5 2.90 -9.68 15.09
C THR A 5 3.83 -10.80 14.62
N THR A 6 3.38 -11.63 13.68
CA THR A 6 4.18 -12.70 13.06
C THR A 6 4.33 -12.47 11.57
N ALA A 7 5.50 -12.84 11.05
CA ALA A 7 5.72 -12.95 9.61
C ALA A 7 4.80 -14.04 9.05
N VAL A 8 4.34 -13.85 7.81
CA VAL A 8 3.46 -14.80 7.14
C VAL A 8 3.88 -14.99 5.71
N ILE A 9 3.65 -16.19 5.19
CA ILE A 9 3.92 -16.56 3.81
C ILE A 9 2.65 -17.19 3.25
N GLY A 10 2.28 -16.83 2.03
CA GLY A 10 1.12 -17.43 1.37
C GLY A 10 0.91 -16.88 -0.04
N PRO A 11 -0.08 -17.43 -0.76
CA PRO A 11 -0.45 -16.92 -2.07
C PRO A 11 -1.07 -15.54 -1.95
N GLY A 12 -1.04 -14.78 -3.05
CA GLY A 12 -1.62 -13.44 -3.03
C GLY A 12 -1.41 -12.62 -4.29
N VAL A 13 -1.57 -11.30 -4.14
CA VAL A 13 -1.46 -10.30 -5.20
C VAL A 13 -0.45 -9.23 -4.79
N SER A 14 0.40 -8.84 -5.74
CA SER A 14 1.33 -7.71 -5.64
C SER A 14 0.91 -6.61 -6.60
N VAL A 15 0.76 -5.40 -6.08
CA VAL A 15 0.48 -4.17 -6.83
C VAL A 15 1.71 -3.28 -6.75
N VAL A 16 2.40 -3.09 -7.87
CA VAL A 16 3.56 -2.21 -7.99
C VAL A 16 3.15 -0.94 -8.73
N ILE A 17 3.34 0.20 -8.07
CA ILE A 17 2.93 1.52 -8.57
C ILE A 17 4.19 2.36 -8.70
N THR A 18 4.48 2.83 -9.91
CA THR A 18 5.68 3.62 -10.19
C THR A 18 5.24 5.02 -10.61
N ASP A 19 5.65 6.03 -9.85
CA ASP A 19 5.53 7.43 -10.30
C ASP A 19 6.14 7.57 -11.70
N PRO A 20 5.57 8.42 -12.58
CA PRO A 20 6.24 8.72 -13.82
C PRO A 20 7.64 9.27 -13.52
N GLY A 21 8.62 9.00 -14.40
CA GLY A 21 9.88 9.75 -14.37
C GLY A 21 9.64 11.26 -14.54
N ARG A 22 10.69 12.07 -14.64
CA ARG A 22 10.53 13.51 -14.93
C ARG A 22 9.67 13.72 -16.19
N GLY A 23 8.43 14.12 -15.99
CA GLY A 23 7.48 14.52 -17.03
C GLY A 23 7.45 16.05 -17.18
N PRO A 24 6.73 16.57 -18.18
CA PRO A 24 6.45 18.00 -18.24
C PRO A 24 5.80 18.44 -16.93
N ASP A 25 6.12 19.66 -16.49
CA ASP A 25 5.57 20.25 -15.27
C ASP A 25 4.05 20.32 -15.40
N LEU A 26 3.35 19.36 -14.78
CA LEU A 26 1.90 19.35 -14.76
C LEU A 26 1.51 20.38 -13.71
N SER A 27 1.04 21.54 -14.18
CA SER A 27 0.67 22.72 -13.38
C SER A 27 -0.41 22.47 -12.33
N ASP A 28 -0.90 21.24 -12.21
CA ASP A 28 -1.64 20.73 -11.05
C ASP A 28 -0.70 20.63 -9.85
N VAL A 29 -0.34 21.79 -9.31
CA VAL A 29 0.41 21.96 -8.05
C VAL A 29 -0.45 21.47 -6.88
N ALA A 30 -0.57 20.14 -6.75
CA ALA A 30 -0.88 19.55 -5.47
C ALA A 30 0.25 19.96 -4.51
N LYS A 31 -0.03 20.92 -3.61
CA LYS A 31 0.87 21.45 -2.55
C LYS A 31 1.42 20.40 -1.59
N GLN A 32 1.06 19.15 -1.83
CA GLN A 32 1.26 17.97 -1.01
C GLN A 32 2.41 17.08 -1.52
N ARG A 33 2.98 17.37 -2.69
CA ARG A 33 4.09 16.62 -3.31
C ARG A 33 5.46 17.19 -2.92
N LEU A 34 6.50 16.38 -3.01
CA LEU A 34 7.88 16.87 -3.00
C LEU A 34 8.16 17.69 -4.28
N PRO A 35 8.51 18.99 -4.18
CA PRO A 35 8.82 19.81 -5.34
C PRO A 35 9.94 19.22 -6.21
N GLY A 36 9.79 19.23 -7.53
CA GLY A 36 10.83 18.79 -8.48
C GLY A 36 11.05 17.27 -8.59
N THR A 37 10.22 16.45 -7.93
CA THR A 37 10.42 14.99 -7.85
C THR A 37 9.62 14.18 -8.87
N GLY A 38 8.66 14.78 -9.59
CA GLY A 38 7.77 14.05 -10.50
C GLY A 38 6.75 13.14 -9.79
N GLN A 39 6.70 13.18 -8.45
CA GLN A 39 5.76 12.41 -7.64
C GLN A 39 4.31 12.76 -8.01
N VAL A 40 3.54 11.75 -8.40
CA VAL A 40 2.11 11.86 -8.72
C VAL A 40 1.27 11.16 -7.67
N ILE A 41 1.72 10.00 -7.20
CA ILE A 41 1.07 9.19 -6.17
C ILE A 41 1.09 9.93 -4.84
N LEU A 42 -0.06 9.93 -4.16
CA LEU A 42 -0.23 10.45 -2.81
C LEU A 42 -0.57 9.32 -1.84
N ASP A 43 -0.42 9.60 -0.55
CA ASP A 43 -0.79 8.67 0.54
C ASP A 43 -2.22 8.13 0.41
N ARG A 44 -3.20 9.00 0.07
CA ARG A 44 -4.60 8.60 -0.13
C ARG A 44 -4.82 7.61 -1.27
N ASP A 45 -3.97 7.63 -2.30
CA ASP A 45 -4.07 6.69 -3.41
C ASP A 45 -3.64 5.29 -2.93
N LEU A 46 -2.57 5.20 -2.12
CA LEU A 46 -2.15 3.95 -1.49
C LEU A 46 -3.16 3.46 -0.45
N GLN A 47 -3.75 4.34 0.36
CA GLN A 47 -4.83 3.97 1.28
C GLN A 47 -6.02 3.34 0.54
N LEU A 48 -6.40 3.91 -0.62
CA LEU A 48 -7.51 3.38 -1.41
C LEU A 48 -7.19 2.00 -2.00
N VAL A 49 -5.94 1.78 -2.44
CA VAL A 49 -5.47 0.46 -2.90
C VAL A 49 -5.52 -0.56 -1.76
N VAL A 50 -5.00 -0.22 -0.59
CA VAL A 50 -5.02 -1.08 0.61
C VAL A 50 -6.45 -1.44 0.99
N ASN A 51 -7.34 -0.46 1.09
CA ASN A 51 -8.75 -0.69 1.42
C ASN A 51 -9.45 -1.58 0.39
N SER A 52 -9.12 -1.40 -0.89
CA SER A 52 -9.66 -2.23 -1.97
C SER A 52 -9.17 -3.67 -1.90
N LEU A 53 -7.90 -3.90 -1.53
CA LEU A 53 -7.36 -5.24 -1.34
C LEU A 53 -7.99 -5.94 -0.13
N TRP A 54 -8.20 -5.22 0.98
CA TRP A 54 -8.98 -5.73 2.12
C TRP A 54 -10.40 -6.13 1.71
N ALA A 55 -11.11 -5.24 1.00
CA ALA A 55 -12.44 -5.54 0.49
C ALA A 55 -12.46 -6.69 -0.53
N SER A 56 -11.32 -6.97 -1.17
CA SER A 56 -11.16 -8.07 -2.13
C SER A 56 -10.82 -9.41 -1.47
N GLY A 57 -10.65 -9.45 -0.14
CA GLY A 57 -10.38 -10.68 0.60
C GLY A 57 -8.92 -10.89 1.01
N ALA A 58 -8.10 -9.84 1.02
CA ALA A 58 -6.77 -9.91 1.63
C ALA A 58 -6.88 -10.28 3.13
N GLU A 59 -5.96 -11.09 3.61
CA GLU A 59 -5.83 -11.53 5.00
C GLU A 59 -4.61 -10.89 5.69
N ALA A 60 -3.63 -10.47 4.90
CA ALA A 60 -2.47 -9.71 5.35
C ALA A 60 -1.98 -8.79 4.23
N ILE A 61 -1.58 -7.56 4.57
CA ILE A 61 -1.04 -6.59 3.60
C ILE A 61 0.25 -5.98 4.14
N ALA A 62 1.23 -5.75 3.26
CA ALA A 62 2.36 -4.87 3.51
C ALA A 62 2.48 -3.79 2.43
N VAL A 63 2.91 -2.60 2.80
CA VAL A 63 3.14 -1.47 1.90
C VAL A 63 4.58 -1.01 2.06
N GLY A 64 5.36 -1.01 0.97
CA GLY A 64 6.79 -0.65 1.01
C GLY A 64 7.58 -1.50 2.01
N GLY A 65 7.21 -2.76 2.17
CA GLY A 65 7.83 -3.67 3.14
C GLY A 65 7.34 -3.52 4.59
N VAL A 66 6.46 -2.57 4.90
CA VAL A 66 5.89 -2.41 6.25
C VAL A 66 4.58 -3.19 6.34
N ARG A 67 4.54 -4.17 7.25
CA ARG A 67 3.33 -4.96 7.52
C ARG A 67 2.26 -4.10 8.17
N LEU A 68 1.07 -4.05 7.56
CA LEU A 68 -0.07 -3.32 8.10
C LEU A 68 -0.69 -4.10 9.26
N GLY A 69 -0.64 -3.50 10.45
CA GLY A 69 -1.38 -3.90 11.63
C GLY A 69 -2.39 -2.83 12.05
N PRO A 70 -3.16 -3.04 13.13
CA PRO A 70 -4.25 -2.15 13.56
C PRO A 70 -3.83 -0.69 13.80
N ASN A 71 -2.58 -0.46 14.18
CA ASN A 71 -2.06 0.86 14.55
C ASN A 71 -1.15 1.48 13.49
N VAL A 72 -1.02 0.84 12.32
CA VAL A 72 -0.19 1.35 11.23
C VAL A 72 -0.94 2.44 10.47
N THR A 73 -0.25 3.52 10.16
CA THR A 73 -0.80 4.64 9.38
C THR A 73 -0.09 4.74 8.03
N ILE A 74 -0.81 5.18 7.02
CA ILE A 74 -0.26 5.62 5.73
C ILE A 74 -0.58 7.11 5.66
N ARG A 75 0.43 7.98 5.63
CA ARG A 75 0.21 9.44 5.68
C ARG A 75 1.27 10.18 4.91
N GLN A 76 0.94 11.38 4.45
CA GLN A 76 1.91 12.29 3.85
C GLN A 76 2.44 13.30 4.85
N ALA A 77 3.76 13.52 4.87
CA ALA A 77 4.39 14.57 5.67
C ALA A 77 5.66 15.07 5.00
N GLY A 78 5.81 16.40 4.92
CA GLY A 78 6.94 17.01 4.23
C GLY A 78 7.05 16.62 2.75
N GLY A 79 5.94 16.23 2.12
CA GLY A 79 5.88 15.71 0.76
C GLY A 79 6.19 14.20 0.62
N ALA A 80 6.78 13.57 1.63
CA ALA A 80 7.04 12.13 1.62
C ALA A 80 5.80 11.34 2.07
N ILE A 81 5.60 10.17 1.47
CA ILE A 81 4.63 9.19 1.97
C ILE A 81 5.32 8.37 3.06
N LEU A 82 4.67 8.25 4.21
CA LEU A 82 5.13 7.51 5.37
C LEU A 82 4.18 6.34 5.66
N VAL A 83 4.73 5.15 5.87
CA VAL A 83 4.02 3.98 6.39
C VAL A 83 4.58 3.62 7.75
N ASP A 84 3.76 3.73 8.80
CA ASP A 84 4.21 3.62 10.20
C ASP A 84 5.43 4.51 10.51
N ASN A 85 5.44 5.76 10.02
CA ASN A 85 6.56 6.70 10.08
C ASN A 85 7.83 6.30 9.30
N HIS A 86 7.82 5.19 8.54
CA HIS A 86 8.88 4.87 7.60
C HIS A 86 8.62 5.53 6.25
N PRO A 87 9.51 6.40 5.75
CA PRO A 87 9.35 6.98 4.42
C PRO A 87 9.48 5.91 3.35
N ILE A 88 8.57 5.95 2.38
CA ILE A 88 8.58 5.09 1.20
C ILE A 88 8.60 5.96 -0.06
N SER A 89 9.19 5.44 -1.13
CA SER A 89 9.32 6.12 -2.42
C SER A 89 8.94 5.19 -3.56
N SER A 90 8.63 5.77 -4.72
CA SER A 90 8.44 5.03 -5.96
C SER A 90 9.66 4.13 -6.27
N PRO A 91 9.46 2.88 -6.71
CA PRO A 91 8.17 2.19 -6.87
C PRO A 91 7.53 1.76 -5.55
N TYR A 92 6.24 2.07 -5.38
CA TYR A 92 5.45 1.65 -4.22
C TYR A 92 4.93 0.24 -4.44
N THR A 93 5.36 -0.70 -3.60
CA THR A 93 4.87 -2.09 -3.64
C THR A 93 3.85 -2.32 -2.54
N VAL A 94 2.65 -2.77 -2.92
CA VAL A 94 1.61 -3.24 -2.01
C VAL A 94 1.45 -4.75 -2.22
N ALA A 95 1.85 -5.53 -1.23
CA ALA A 95 1.77 -6.98 -1.27
C ALA A 95 0.64 -7.45 -0.35
N ALA A 96 -0.27 -8.26 -0.86
CA ALA A 96 -1.43 -8.77 -0.15
C ALA A 96 -1.49 -10.29 -0.24
N ILE A 97 -1.54 -10.98 0.90
CA ILE A 97 -1.79 -12.42 1.00
C ILE A 97 -3.30 -12.64 1.14
N GLY A 98 -3.83 -13.63 0.43
CA GLY A 98 -5.24 -14.02 0.43
C GLY A 98 -5.54 -14.95 -0.76
N PRO A 99 -6.81 -15.29 -1.02
CA PRO A 99 -7.20 -16.14 -2.14
C PRO A 99 -6.88 -15.45 -3.48
N PRO A 100 -5.81 -15.83 -4.21
CA PRO A 100 -5.22 -14.99 -5.25
C PRO A 100 -6.18 -14.74 -6.42
N ASN A 101 -6.92 -15.76 -6.87
CA ASN A 101 -7.84 -15.63 -8.00
C ASN A 101 -9.00 -14.69 -7.68
N THR A 102 -9.75 -14.98 -6.62
CA THR A 102 -10.90 -14.17 -6.19
C THR A 102 -10.48 -12.74 -5.81
N MET A 103 -9.33 -12.60 -5.13
CA MET A 103 -8.81 -11.30 -4.73
C MET A 103 -8.39 -10.47 -5.95
N LEU A 104 -7.71 -11.07 -6.93
CA LEU A 104 -7.34 -10.40 -8.17
C LEU A 104 -8.58 -9.95 -8.95
N ASP A 105 -9.57 -10.83 -9.11
CA ASP A 105 -10.81 -10.52 -9.84
C ASP A 105 -11.60 -9.39 -9.18
N ASN A 106 -11.68 -9.37 -7.85
CA ASN A 106 -12.35 -8.32 -7.09
C ASN A 106 -11.56 -7.02 -7.14
N PHE A 107 -10.24 -7.08 -6.97
CA PHE A 107 -9.38 -5.90 -7.03
C PHE A 107 -9.41 -5.25 -8.42
N ASN A 108 -9.50 -6.05 -9.48
CA ASN A 108 -9.62 -5.56 -10.86
C ASN A 108 -10.86 -4.69 -11.11
N ARG A 109 -11.91 -4.86 -10.30
CA ARG A 109 -13.16 -4.10 -10.36
C ARG A 109 -13.27 -3.05 -9.26
N SER A 110 -12.23 -2.88 -8.45
CA SER A 110 -12.24 -2.00 -7.27
C SER A 110 -12.01 -0.53 -7.62
N THR A 111 -12.45 0.35 -6.72
CA THR A 111 -12.18 1.79 -6.81
C THR A 111 -10.69 2.11 -6.70
N GLY A 112 -9.92 1.29 -5.96
CA GLY A 112 -8.46 1.40 -5.88
C GLY A 112 -7.79 1.23 -7.23
N LEU A 113 -8.07 0.13 -7.95
CA LEU A 113 -7.47 -0.05 -9.28
C LEU A 113 -8.00 0.97 -10.28
N HIS A 114 -9.30 1.31 -10.25
CA HIS A 114 -9.86 2.34 -11.12
C HIS A 114 -9.13 3.68 -10.95
N ARG A 115 -8.88 4.10 -9.71
CA ARG A 115 -8.10 5.30 -9.40
C ARG A 115 -6.70 5.25 -9.98
N LEU A 116 -6.00 4.11 -9.88
CA LEU A 116 -4.67 3.92 -10.46
C LEU A 116 -4.69 4.00 -11.99
N ARG A 117 -5.70 3.43 -12.66
CA ARG A 117 -5.84 3.51 -14.13
C ARG A 117 -6.08 4.93 -14.62
N LEU A 118 -6.82 5.75 -13.88
CA LEU A 118 -6.96 7.18 -14.18
C LEU A 118 -5.62 7.91 -14.07
N LEU A 119 -4.79 7.57 -13.07
CA LEU A 119 -3.46 8.14 -12.93
C LEU A 119 -2.48 7.68 -14.02
N GLU A 120 -2.57 6.42 -14.42
CA GLU A 120 -1.80 5.88 -15.55
C GLU A 120 -2.15 6.61 -16.84
N ALA A 121 -3.44 6.81 -17.15
CA ALA A 121 -3.88 7.50 -18.36
C ALA A 121 -3.50 8.99 -18.37
N SER A 122 -3.72 9.70 -17.26
CA SER A 122 -3.53 11.17 -17.22
C SER A 122 -2.09 11.59 -16.91
N TYR A 123 -1.36 10.78 -16.16
CA TYR A 123 -0.05 11.15 -15.59
C TYR A 123 1.07 10.16 -15.92
N ARG A 124 0.81 9.07 -16.65
CA ARG A 124 1.79 8.02 -17.00
C ARG A 124 2.41 7.32 -15.78
N VAL A 125 1.65 7.20 -14.70
CA VAL A 125 1.99 6.31 -13.58
C VAL A 125 2.04 4.88 -14.10
N GLY A 126 3.12 4.14 -13.81
CA GLY A 126 3.19 2.71 -14.12
C GLY A 126 2.41 1.88 -13.09
N VAL A 127 1.52 1.01 -13.54
CA VAL A 127 0.72 0.13 -12.66
C VAL A 127 0.86 -1.31 -13.10
N ASN A 128 1.53 -2.13 -12.28
CA ASN A 128 1.65 -3.57 -12.48
C ASN A 128 0.92 -4.33 -11.36
N VAL A 129 0.02 -5.23 -11.75
CA VAL A 129 -0.72 -6.10 -10.82
C VAL A 129 -0.40 -7.54 -11.21
N SER A 130 0.07 -8.33 -10.26
CA SER A 130 0.47 -9.73 -10.48
C SER A 130 0.04 -10.60 -9.32
N SER A 131 -0.34 -11.85 -9.61
CA SER A 131 -0.50 -12.89 -8.60
C SER A 131 0.83 -13.57 -8.32
N ALA A 132 1.01 -14.07 -7.09
CA ALA A 132 2.16 -14.89 -6.72
C ALA A 132 1.73 -16.01 -5.78
N ASP A 133 2.34 -17.19 -5.95
CA ASP A 133 2.02 -18.38 -5.15
C ASP A 133 2.63 -18.33 -3.73
N GLY A 134 3.65 -17.48 -3.53
CA GLY A 134 4.34 -17.33 -2.25
C GLY A 134 4.87 -15.91 -2.06
N LEU A 135 4.03 -15.04 -1.52
CA LEU A 135 4.45 -13.75 -0.98
C LEU A 135 4.85 -13.92 0.48
N SER A 136 5.97 -13.32 0.86
CA SER A 136 6.41 -13.24 2.26
C SER A 136 6.18 -11.83 2.79
N LEU A 137 5.38 -11.70 3.84
CA LEU A 137 5.14 -10.44 4.53
C LEU A 137 5.81 -10.47 5.91
N PRO A 138 6.53 -9.41 6.32
CA PRO A 138 7.19 -9.38 7.61
C PRO A 138 6.19 -9.33 8.77
N ALA A 139 6.69 -9.50 9.99
CA ALA A 139 5.97 -9.10 11.19
C ALA A 139 5.83 -7.57 11.25
N GLY A 140 4.71 -7.09 11.76
CA GLY A 140 4.50 -5.68 12.08
C GLY A 140 5.23 -5.26 13.35
N ALA A 141 5.45 -3.97 13.51
CA ALA A 141 6.06 -3.42 14.72
C ALA A 141 5.14 -3.66 15.94
N VAL A 142 5.70 -4.30 16.97
CA VAL A 142 5.01 -4.47 18.26
C VAL A 142 5.26 -3.23 19.10
N ARG A 143 4.20 -2.53 19.49
CA ARG A 143 4.29 -1.37 20.38
C ARG A 143 4.18 -1.85 21.83
N GLU A 144 5.08 -1.36 22.68
CA GLU A 144 5.06 -1.66 24.11
C GLU A 144 3.79 -1.10 24.76
N ILE A 145 3.07 -1.96 25.47
CA ILE A 145 1.88 -1.58 26.22
C ILE A 145 2.31 -1.21 27.65
N LYS A 146 2.23 0.08 27.99
CA LYS A 146 2.70 0.58 29.29
C LYS A 146 1.70 0.44 30.43
N PHE A 147 0.40 0.53 30.13
CA PHE A 147 -0.65 0.62 31.15
C PHE A 147 -1.70 -0.49 31.08
N ALA A 148 -2.01 -0.98 29.88
CA ALA A 148 -2.95 -2.10 29.74
C ALA A 148 -2.24 -3.44 30.00
N LYS A 149 -2.95 -4.37 30.63
CA LYS A 149 -2.48 -5.74 30.87
C LYS A 149 -3.49 -6.71 30.26
N GLN A 150 -3.01 -7.78 29.64
CA GLN A 150 -3.87 -8.86 29.18
C GLN A 150 -4.61 -9.46 30.39
N ILE A 151 -5.93 -9.57 30.28
CA ILE A 151 -6.77 -10.27 31.26
C ILE A 151 -7.20 -11.59 30.61
N GLY A 152 -6.79 -12.72 31.20
CA GLY A 152 -7.05 -14.06 30.67
C GLY A 152 -6.07 -14.51 29.57
N PRO A 153 -6.19 -15.76 29.09
CA PRO A 153 -5.52 -16.21 27.86
C PRO A 153 -6.09 -15.52 26.61
#